data_AF-A0A453H701-F1
#
_entry.id   AF-A0A453H701-F1
#
_cell.length_a   1.000
_cell.length_b   1.000
_cell.length_c   1.000
_cell.angle_alpha   90.00
_cell.angle_beta   90.00
_cell.angle_gamma   90.00
#
_symmetry.space_group_name_H-M   'P 1'
#
loop_
_entity.id
_entity.type
_entity.pdbx_description
1 polymer ?
#
loop_
_entity_poly.entity_id
_entity_poly.type
_entity_poly.pdbx_seq_one_letter_code
_entity_poly.pdbx_strand_id
1 'polypeptide(L)'
;MSKLEALLLDKNRKMEHELTQLKVKISEKSSLLEEAEKKIAELTSKVEEQQKLILKLEDDILKGCSSTDRRSSLLNGWDLQEIGSNEVSEGTDPRNSSPDQDQSSMLKVICNQRDRFRTRLRETEEELRRLKEKYEMLAVELEKTKADNVQLYGKIRYVQDYSHEKIVSRGPKKYAEDIESGSSDVETKYKKMYEDDINPFAAFSRK
;
A
#
# COMPACT_ATOMS: atom_id res chain seq x y z
N MET A 1 83.86 23.34 -0.41
CA MET A 1 82.67 24.08 0.04
C MET A 1 82.98 24.78 1.34
N SER A 2 82.58 26.05 1.46
CA SER A 2 82.75 26.81 2.70
C SER A 2 81.83 26.26 3.80
N LYS A 3 82.22 26.32 5.08
CA LYS A 3 81.36 25.92 6.22
C LYS A 3 79.99 26.62 6.20
N LEU A 4 79.95 27.85 5.70
CA LEU A 4 78.73 28.63 5.51
C LEU A 4 77.81 28.04 4.44
N GLU A 5 78.38 27.54 3.35
CA GLU A 5 77.68 26.93 2.22
C GLU A 5 76.98 25.64 2.66
N ALA A 6 77.65 24.81 3.46
CA ALA A 6 77.05 23.60 4.03
C ALA A 6 75.88 23.90 4.99
N LEU A 7 76.00 24.93 5.83
CA LEU A 7 74.93 25.38 6.73
C LEU A 7 73.70 25.92 5.96
N LEU A 8 73.94 26.68 4.89
CA LEU A 8 72.87 27.18 4.02
C LEU A 8 72.15 26.03 3.29
N LEU A 9 72.89 25.03 2.83
CA LEU A 9 72.32 23.87 2.14
C LEU A 9 71.47 23.00 3.08
N ASP A 10 71.93 22.78 4.32
CA ASP A 10 71.16 22.06 5.34
C ASP A 10 69.87 22.80 5.72
N LYS A 11 69.95 24.13 5.88
CA LYS A 11 68.77 24.96 6.14
C LYS A 11 67.80 24.96 4.96
N ASN A 12 68.30 25.00 3.72
CA ASN A 12 67.48 24.93 2.51
C ASN A 12 66.74 23.57 2.45
N ARG A 13 67.44 22.46 2.66
CA ARG A 13 66.81 21.12 2.72
C ARG A 13 65.76 21.00 3.82
N LYS A 14 66.01 21.57 5.01
CA LYS A 14 65.02 21.62 6.09
C LYS A 14 63.78 22.42 5.69
N MET A 15 63.96 23.60 5.10
CA MET A 15 62.86 24.41 4.59
C MET A 15 62.08 23.68 3.49
N GLU A 16 62.73 23.01 2.55
CA GLU A 16 62.09 22.21 1.51
C GLU A 16 61.25 21.06 2.09
N HIS A 17 61.79 20.39 3.12
CA HIS A 17 61.08 19.32 3.82
C HIS A 17 59.85 19.84 4.57
N GLU A 18 59.99 20.94 5.31
CA GLU A 18 58.87 21.60 6.00
C GLU A 18 57.80 22.07 5.00
N LEU A 19 58.21 22.63 3.87
CA LEU A 19 57.31 23.07 2.80
C LEU A 19 56.54 21.87 2.21
N THR A 20 57.21 20.73 2.01
CA THR A 20 56.59 19.50 1.52
C THR A 20 55.59 18.94 2.55
N GLN A 21 55.97 18.90 3.83
CA GLN A 21 55.05 18.46 4.89
C GLN A 21 53.81 19.36 5.00
N LEU A 22 53.98 20.68 4.90
CA LEU A 22 52.88 21.62 4.92
C LEU A 22 51.96 21.44 3.71
N LYS A 23 52.51 21.19 2.52
CA LYS A 23 51.71 20.87 1.32
C LYS A 23 50.88 19.61 1.50
N VAL A 24 51.47 18.54 2.04
CA VAL A 24 50.73 17.29 2.33
C VAL A 24 49.62 17.55 3.33
N LYS A 25 49.91 18.23 4.45
CA LYS A 25 48.88 18.59 5.45
C LYS A 25 47.76 19.43 4.86
N ILE A 26 48.07 20.38 3.97
CA ILE A 26 47.04 21.17 3.27
C ILE A 26 46.18 20.25 2.39
N SER A 27 46.78 19.33 1.63
CA SER A 27 46.02 18.39 0.80
C SER A 27 45.12 17.46 1.63
N GLU A 28 45.61 16.92 2.74
CA GLU A 28 44.84 16.08 3.66
C GLU A 28 43.67 16.86 4.28
N LYS A 29 43.92 18.10 4.75
CA LYS A 29 42.88 18.96 5.31
C LYS A 29 41.85 19.36 4.26
N SER A 30 42.28 19.61 3.02
CA SER A 30 41.39 19.90 1.90
C SER A 30 40.49 18.71 1.57
N SER A 31 41.05 17.49 1.55
CA SER A 31 40.28 16.26 1.32
C SER A 31 39.24 16.03 2.41
N LEU A 32 39.62 16.22 3.69
CA LEU A 32 38.70 16.10 4.82
C LEU A 32 37.58 17.15 4.78
N LEU A 33 37.90 18.37 4.34
CA LEU A 33 36.91 19.43 4.17
C LEU A 33 35.90 19.04 3.09
N GLU A 34 36.36 18.56 1.93
CA GLU A 34 35.48 18.12 0.84
C GLU A 34 34.56 16.96 1.25
N GLU A 35 35.09 15.98 2.01
CA GLU A 35 34.28 14.88 2.55
C GLU A 35 33.23 15.36 3.56
N ALA A 36 33.59 16.32 4.42
CA ALA A 36 32.66 16.91 5.38
C ALA A 36 31.55 17.71 4.66
N GLU A 37 31.90 18.48 3.64
CA GLU A 37 30.95 19.22 2.81
C GLU A 37 29.97 18.27 2.09
N LYS A 38 30.45 17.15 1.54
CA LYS A 38 29.59 16.11 0.95
C LYS A 38 28.60 15.53 1.96
N LYS A 39 29.06 15.22 3.17
CA LYS A 39 28.19 14.71 4.26
C LYS A 39 27.16 15.75 4.69
N ILE A 40 27.54 17.02 4.77
CA ILE A 40 26.61 18.11 5.07
C ILE A 40 25.53 18.18 4.00
N ALA A 41 25.90 18.17 2.72
CA ALA A 41 24.94 18.21 1.62
C ALA A 41 23.96 17.02 1.64
N GLU A 42 24.46 15.81 1.90
CA GLU A 42 23.62 14.61 2.02
C GLU A 42 22.64 14.71 3.20
N LEU A 43 23.12 15.17 4.36
CA LEU A 43 22.27 15.37 5.54
C LEU A 43 21.23 16.46 5.31
N THR A 44 21.60 17.58 4.66
CA THR A 44 20.66 18.64 4.30
C THR A 44 19.57 18.12 3.36
N SER A 45 19.93 17.31 2.34
CA SER A 45 18.95 16.66 1.44
C SER A 45 17.98 15.77 2.23
N LYS A 46 18.49 14.95 3.16
CA LYS A 46 17.64 14.11 4.01
C LYS A 46 16.72 14.93 4.91
N VAL A 47 17.19 16.05 5.45
CA VAL A 47 16.37 16.97 6.25
C VAL A 47 15.27 17.58 5.41
N GLU A 48 15.55 18.02 4.18
CA GLU A 48 14.53 18.56 3.28
C GLU A 48 13.47 17.51 2.89
N GLU A 49 13.88 16.27 2.61
CA GLU A 49 12.98 15.16 2.34
C GLU A 49 12.07 14.87 3.54
N GLN A 50 12.65 14.84 4.75
CA GLN A 50 11.90 14.65 5.98
C GLN A 50 10.95 15.81 6.25
N GLN A 51 11.37 17.06 6.04
CA GLN A 51 10.50 18.24 6.17
C GLN A 51 9.32 18.19 5.19
N LYS A 52 9.56 17.82 3.92
CA LYS A 52 8.48 17.64 2.93
C LYS A 52 7.50 16.54 3.33
N LEU A 53 8.02 15.42 3.87
CA LEU A 53 7.18 14.34 4.36
C LEU A 53 6.35 14.79 5.58
N ILE A 54 6.96 15.49 6.53
CA ILE A 54 6.28 16.05 7.70
C ILE A 54 5.16 17.00 7.25
N LEU A 55 5.45 17.96 6.37
CA LEU A 55 4.45 18.89 5.84
C LEU A 55 3.28 18.17 5.17
N LYS A 56 3.56 17.10 4.42
CA LYS A 56 2.52 16.28 3.81
C LYS A 56 1.67 15.56 4.86
N LEU A 57 2.31 14.96 5.87
CA LEU A 57 1.61 14.30 6.97
C LEU A 57 0.80 15.29 7.80
N GLU A 58 1.31 16.50 8.02
CA GLU A 58 0.60 17.60 8.69
C GLU A 58 -0.62 18.04 7.88
N ASP A 59 -0.50 18.22 6.57
CA ASP A 59 -1.63 18.53 5.68
C ASP A 59 -2.67 17.39 5.66
N ASP A 60 -2.22 16.13 5.63
CA ASP A 60 -3.09 14.95 5.69
C ASP A 60 -3.82 14.86 7.06
N ILE A 61 -3.12 15.15 8.16
CA ILE A 61 -3.71 15.27 9.50
C ILE A 61 -4.72 16.42 9.53
N LEU A 62 -4.40 17.58 8.98
CA LEU A 62 -5.26 18.78 9.01
C LEU A 62 -6.52 18.60 8.16
N LYS A 63 -6.41 17.92 7.01
CA LYS A 63 -7.56 17.46 6.20
C LYS A 63 -8.41 16.41 6.93
N GLY A 64 -7.79 15.47 7.64
CA GLY A 64 -8.49 14.49 8.47
C GLY A 64 -9.21 15.12 9.67
N CYS A 65 -8.58 16.09 10.32
CA CYS A 65 -9.13 16.84 11.45
C CYS A 65 -10.25 17.78 11.02
N SER A 66 -10.11 18.52 9.92
CA SER A 66 -11.19 19.39 9.40
C SER A 66 -12.43 18.60 8.97
N SER A 67 -12.27 17.37 8.47
CA SER A 67 -13.40 16.46 8.24
C SER A 67 -14.01 15.92 9.54
N THR A 68 -13.26 15.90 10.64
CA THR A 68 -13.73 15.47 11.96
C THR A 68 -14.31 16.63 12.75
N ASP A 69 -13.89 17.87 12.51
CA ASP A 69 -14.35 19.06 13.24
C ASP A 69 -15.80 19.44 12.86
N ARG A 70 -16.20 19.17 11.61
CA ARG A 70 -17.63 19.20 11.22
C ARG A 70 -18.48 18.15 11.93
N ARG A 71 -17.85 17.10 12.51
CA ARG A 71 -18.52 16.07 13.33
C ARG A 71 -18.34 16.34 14.83
N SER A 72 -17.27 16.98 15.26
CA SER A 72 -16.99 17.34 16.66
C SER A 72 -17.77 18.57 17.13
N SER A 73 -18.13 19.48 16.22
CA SER A 73 -19.04 20.59 16.52
C SER A 73 -20.45 20.13 16.95
N LEU A 74 -20.82 18.87 16.66
CA LEU A 74 -22.08 18.27 17.14
C LEU A 74 -21.92 17.50 18.47
N LEU A 75 -20.69 17.30 18.96
CA LEU A 75 -20.39 16.46 20.13
C LEU A 75 -19.78 17.23 21.31
N ASN A 76 -19.32 18.47 21.12
CA ASN A 76 -18.77 19.32 22.19
C ASN A 76 -19.85 19.92 23.12
N GLY A 77 -21.07 19.38 23.13
CA GLY A 77 -22.18 19.78 24.01
C GLY A 77 -22.22 19.06 25.36
N TRP A 78 -21.07 18.64 25.89
CA TRP A 78 -20.93 18.07 27.23
C TRP A 78 -19.89 18.89 28.01
N ASP A 79 -20.30 20.10 28.33
CA ASP A 79 -20.30 20.65 29.69
C ASP A 79 -19.21 20.13 30.66
N LEU A 80 -18.19 20.96 30.90
CA LEU A 80 -17.65 21.16 32.25
C LEU A 80 -17.15 22.60 32.39
N GLN A 81 -18.10 23.51 32.57
CA GLN A 81 -17.90 24.72 33.36
C GLN A 81 -17.61 24.34 34.83
N GLU A 82 -17.01 25.31 35.55
CA GLU A 82 -16.61 25.29 36.97
C GLU A 82 -15.22 24.67 37.22
N ILE A 83 -14.18 25.34 37.76
CA ILE A 83 -14.00 26.45 38.71
C ILE A 83 -12.57 26.96 38.41
N GLY A 84 -12.26 28.24 38.21
CA GLY A 84 -12.42 29.34 39.15
C GLY A 84 -11.05 29.74 39.74
N SER A 85 -10.58 30.93 39.33
CA SER A 85 -9.77 31.86 40.14
C SER A 85 -8.23 31.80 40.08
N ASN A 86 -7.66 32.97 39.69
CA ASN A 86 -6.55 33.67 40.38
C ASN A 86 -5.12 33.07 40.31
N GLU A 87 -4.00 33.77 40.07
CA GLU A 87 -3.64 35.17 39.80
C GLU A 87 -2.31 35.22 39.04
N VAL A 88 -2.04 36.41 38.51
CA VAL A 88 -0.75 36.99 38.07
C VAL A 88 0.42 36.65 39.01
N SER A 89 1.61 36.34 38.46
CA SER A 89 2.84 37.15 38.64
C SER A 89 4.13 36.35 38.35
N GLU A 90 4.75 36.67 37.22
CA GLU A 90 6.17 37.01 37.05
C GLU A 90 7.27 36.22 37.81
N GLY A 91 8.16 35.55 37.06
CA GLY A 91 9.58 35.43 37.43
C GLY A 91 10.20 34.02 37.45
N THR A 92 11.08 33.79 36.46
CA THR A 92 12.32 32.97 36.51
C THR A 92 12.28 31.42 36.45
N ASP A 93 13.17 30.91 35.57
CA ASP A 93 13.83 29.57 35.50
C ASP A 93 13.38 28.64 34.33
N PRO A 94 14.23 28.35 33.32
CA PRO A 94 13.92 27.38 32.25
C PRO A 94 14.15 25.92 32.69
N ARG A 95 13.77 25.56 33.93
CA ARG A 95 14.04 24.22 34.50
C ARG A 95 12.84 23.51 35.11
N ASN A 96 11.63 23.86 34.70
CA ASN A 96 10.45 23.05 34.99
C ASN A 96 9.76 22.65 33.68
N SER A 97 10.24 21.57 33.05
CA SER A 97 9.34 20.72 32.26
C SER A 97 8.33 20.13 33.23
N SER A 98 7.15 20.73 33.32
CA SER A 98 6.06 20.24 34.18
C SER A 98 5.72 18.79 33.79
N PRO A 99 5.46 17.88 34.75
CA PRO A 99 5.09 16.49 34.45
C PRO A 99 3.83 16.38 33.57
N ASP A 100 2.98 17.42 33.55
CA ASP A 100 1.83 17.52 32.64
C ASP A 100 2.20 17.64 31.16
N GLN A 101 3.35 18.25 30.84
CA GLN A 101 3.82 18.38 29.46
C GLN A 101 4.30 17.02 28.92
N ASP A 102 4.93 16.21 29.76
CA ASP A 102 5.36 14.86 29.41
C ASP A 102 4.17 13.89 29.31
N GLN A 103 3.15 14.04 30.17
CA GLN A 103 1.90 13.30 30.03
C GLN A 103 1.13 13.72 28.76
N SER A 104 1.09 15.01 28.43
CA SER A 104 0.52 15.51 27.18
C SER A 104 1.28 14.97 25.96
N SER A 105 2.61 14.90 26.02
CA SER A 105 3.47 14.31 24.99
C SER A 105 3.21 12.80 24.84
N MET A 106 3.10 12.06 25.94
CA MET A 106 2.80 10.63 25.93
C MET A 106 1.38 10.34 25.39
N LEU A 107 0.39 11.14 25.76
CA LEU A 107 -0.97 11.04 25.22
C LEU A 107 -0.99 11.35 23.72
N LYS A 108 -0.20 12.33 23.23
CA LYS A 108 -0.04 12.58 21.79
C LYS A 108 0.55 11.37 21.07
N VAL A 109 1.56 10.72 21.65
CA VAL A 109 2.16 9.50 21.08
C VAL A 109 1.13 8.36 21.03
N ILE A 110 0.35 8.16 22.10
CA ILE A 110 -0.69 7.11 22.15
C ILE A 110 -1.82 7.40 21.15
N CYS A 111 -2.25 8.65 21.04
CA CYS A 111 -3.23 9.07 20.03
C CYS A 111 -2.71 8.80 18.62
N ASN A 112 -1.46 9.15 18.32
CA ASN A 112 -0.84 8.88 17.02
C ASN A 112 -0.75 7.38 16.72
N GLN A 113 -0.36 6.56 17.70
CA GLN A 113 -0.34 5.10 17.54
C GLN A 113 -1.73 4.55 17.25
N ARG A 114 -2.73 4.96 18.06
CA ARG A 114 -4.13 4.58 17.87
C ARG A 114 -4.65 4.98 16.49
N ASP A 115 -4.29 6.15 15.99
CA ASP A 115 -4.77 6.66 14.71
C ASP A 115 -4.07 5.96 13.53
N ARG A 116 -2.80 5.55 13.69
CA ARG A 116 -2.12 4.63 12.75
C ARG A 116 -2.81 3.28 12.71
N PHE A 117 -3.15 2.70 13.86
CA PHE A 117 -3.88 1.43 13.91
C PHE A 117 -5.27 1.54 13.27
N ARG A 118 -5.99 2.64 13.52
CA ARG A 118 -7.29 2.89 12.86
C ARG A 118 -7.16 3.07 11.36
N THR A 119 -6.10 3.71 10.89
CA THR A 119 -5.86 3.88 9.45
C THR A 119 -5.60 2.52 8.80
N ARG A 120 -4.70 1.72 9.36
CA ARG A 120 -4.45 0.36 8.88
C ARG A 120 -5.70 -0.53 8.94
N LEU A 121 -6.52 -0.39 9.98
CA LEU A 121 -7.78 -1.11 10.11
C LEU A 121 -8.75 -0.71 8.98
N ARG A 122 -8.94 0.59 8.73
CA ARG A 122 -9.78 1.09 7.63
C ARG A 122 -9.29 0.62 6.26
N GLU A 123 -7.98 0.69 6.00
CA GLU A 123 -7.39 0.19 4.75
C GLU A 123 -7.69 -1.30 4.55
N THR A 124 -7.50 -2.11 5.60
CA THR A 124 -7.80 -3.55 5.57
C THR A 124 -9.30 -3.81 5.38
N GLU A 125 -10.16 -3.03 6.04
CA GLU A 125 -11.63 -3.11 5.87
C GLU A 125 -12.07 -2.72 4.46
N GLU A 126 -11.45 -1.72 3.85
CA GLU A 126 -11.71 -1.34 2.45
C GLU A 126 -11.21 -2.42 1.47
N GLU A 127 -10.04 -2.98 1.69
CA GLU A 127 -9.54 -4.12 0.89
C GLU A 127 -10.49 -5.32 0.99
N LEU A 128 -10.97 -5.63 2.20
CA LEU A 128 -11.97 -6.67 2.42
C LEU A 128 -13.27 -6.37 1.68
N ARG A 129 -13.74 -5.10 1.70
CA ARG A 129 -14.93 -4.68 0.96
C ARG A 129 -14.73 -4.87 -0.54
N ARG A 130 -13.61 -4.39 -1.11
CA ARG A 130 -13.28 -4.55 -2.53
C ARG A 130 -13.19 -6.02 -2.93
N LEU A 131 -12.64 -6.88 -2.07
CA LEU A 131 -12.55 -8.32 -2.35
C LEU A 131 -13.93 -9.00 -2.32
N LYS A 132 -14.80 -8.62 -1.39
CA LYS A 132 -16.20 -9.09 -1.35
C LYS A 132 -16.98 -8.66 -2.59
N GLU A 133 -16.87 -7.40 -3.01
CA GLU A 133 -17.50 -6.91 -4.25
C GLU A 133 -17.01 -7.70 -5.48
N LYS A 134 -15.69 -7.94 -5.59
CA LYS A 134 -15.13 -8.79 -6.66
C LYS A 134 -15.68 -10.22 -6.59
N TYR A 135 -15.76 -10.80 -5.40
CA TYR A 135 -16.31 -12.15 -5.20
C TYR A 135 -17.78 -12.22 -5.66
N GLU A 136 -18.60 -11.23 -5.29
CA GLU A 136 -19.99 -11.15 -5.70
C GLU A 136 -20.14 -10.97 -7.22
N MET A 137 -19.33 -10.10 -7.85
CA MET A 137 -19.30 -9.96 -9.31
C MET A 137 -18.93 -11.28 -10.01
N LEU A 138 -17.84 -11.94 -9.57
CA LEU A 138 -17.43 -13.22 -10.13
C LEU A 138 -18.48 -14.31 -9.93
N ALA A 139 -19.17 -14.33 -8.79
CA ALA A 139 -20.25 -15.28 -8.53
C ALA A 139 -21.43 -15.08 -9.51
N VAL A 140 -21.81 -13.84 -9.79
CA VAL A 140 -22.85 -13.51 -10.78
C VAL A 140 -22.41 -13.89 -12.19
N GLU A 141 -21.18 -13.57 -12.59
CA GLU A 141 -20.64 -13.96 -13.91
C GLU A 141 -20.56 -15.48 -14.09
N LEU A 142 -20.16 -16.20 -13.04
CA LEU A 142 -20.11 -17.65 -13.03
C LEU A 142 -21.51 -18.25 -13.18
N GLU A 143 -22.52 -17.71 -12.51
CA GLU A 143 -23.89 -18.19 -12.63
C GLU A 143 -24.49 -17.87 -14.00
N LYS A 144 -24.22 -16.66 -14.54
CA LYS A 144 -24.59 -16.30 -15.91
C LYS A 144 -23.96 -17.24 -16.93
N THR A 145 -22.66 -17.52 -16.80
CA THR A 145 -21.94 -18.42 -17.71
C THR A 145 -22.48 -19.85 -17.62
N LYS A 146 -22.84 -20.34 -16.42
CA LYS A 146 -23.50 -21.64 -16.30
C LYS A 146 -24.86 -21.66 -17.00
N ALA A 147 -25.68 -20.62 -16.83
CA ALA A 147 -26.98 -20.53 -17.49
C ALA A 147 -26.83 -20.51 -19.02
N ASP A 148 -25.88 -19.73 -19.54
CA ASP A 148 -25.57 -19.67 -20.97
C ASP A 148 -25.08 -21.03 -21.50
N ASN A 149 -24.24 -21.74 -20.73
CA ASN A 149 -23.78 -23.10 -21.08
C ASN A 149 -24.92 -24.12 -21.12
N VAL A 150 -25.87 -24.06 -20.18
CA VAL A 150 -27.06 -24.93 -20.19
C VAL A 150 -27.93 -24.64 -21.41
N GLN A 151 -28.12 -23.36 -21.77
CA GLN A 151 -28.84 -22.98 -22.99
C GLN A 151 -28.14 -23.45 -24.26
N LEU A 152 -26.81 -23.35 -24.32
CA LEU A 152 -26.02 -23.85 -25.44
C LEU A 152 -26.15 -25.37 -25.57
N TYR A 153 -26.08 -26.11 -24.46
CA TYR A 153 -26.33 -27.54 -24.44
C TYR A 153 -27.71 -27.87 -25.04
N GLY A 154 -28.77 -27.18 -24.60
CA GLY A 154 -30.11 -27.36 -25.15
C GLY A 154 -30.20 -27.08 -26.66
N LYS A 155 -29.53 -26.02 -27.15
CA LYS A 155 -29.47 -25.71 -28.59
C LYS A 155 -28.73 -26.78 -29.39
N ILE A 156 -27.58 -27.25 -28.89
CA ILE A 156 -26.80 -28.32 -29.53
C ILE A 156 -27.63 -29.59 -29.60
N ARG A 157 -28.27 -29.99 -28.49
CA ARG A 157 -29.14 -31.15 -28.40
C ARG A 157 -30.31 -31.06 -29.40
N TYR A 158 -30.97 -29.92 -29.47
CA TYR A 158 -32.05 -29.68 -30.44
C TYR A 158 -31.58 -29.83 -31.90
N VAL A 159 -30.41 -29.24 -32.24
CA VAL A 159 -29.82 -29.37 -33.59
C VAL A 159 -29.39 -30.81 -33.87
N GLN A 160 -28.80 -31.50 -32.91
CA GLN A 160 -28.42 -32.91 -33.02
C GLN A 160 -29.65 -33.78 -33.28
N ASP A 161 -30.72 -33.66 -32.50
CA ASP A 161 -31.96 -34.43 -32.74
C ASP A 161 -32.60 -34.10 -34.09
N TYR A 162 -32.69 -32.81 -34.44
CA TYR A 162 -33.26 -32.40 -35.72
C TYR A 162 -32.43 -32.92 -36.90
N SER A 163 -31.10 -32.92 -36.78
CA SER A 163 -30.20 -33.51 -37.77
C SER A 163 -30.36 -35.03 -37.86
N HIS A 164 -30.52 -35.71 -36.71
CA HIS A 164 -30.75 -37.14 -36.63
C HIS A 164 -32.10 -37.52 -37.26
N GLU A 165 -33.16 -36.73 -37.02
CA GLU A 165 -34.48 -36.88 -37.64
C GLU A 165 -34.43 -36.72 -39.17
N LYS A 166 -33.60 -35.78 -39.68
CA LYS A 166 -33.38 -35.64 -41.13
C LYS A 166 -32.54 -36.76 -41.75
N ILE A 167 -31.57 -37.32 -41.02
CA ILE A 167 -30.71 -38.41 -41.49
C ILE A 167 -31.49 -39.73 -41.53
N VAL A 168 -32.46 -39.95 -40.63
CA VAL A 168 -33.33 -41.15 -40.67
C VAL A 168 -34.20 -41.20 -41.94
N SER A 169 -34.41 -40.07 -42.63
CA SER A 169 -35.13 -40.00 -43.92
C SER A 169 -34.26 -40.19 -45.17
N ARG A 170 -32.93 -40.34 -45.05
CA ARG A 170 -32.02 -40.56 -46.18
C ARG A 170 -31.11 -41.75 -45.87
N GLY A 171 -31.26 -42.83 -46.64
CA GLY A 171 -30.66 -44.15 -46.43
C GLY A 171 -29.14 -44.22 -46.15
N PRO A 172 -28.63 -45.43 -45.86
CA PRO A 172 -27.46 -45.63 -45.00
C PRO A 172 -26.19 -45.12 -45.67
N LYS A 173 -25.52 -44.15 -45.07
CA LYS A 173 -24.15 -43.78 -45.45
C LYS A 173 -23.23 -43.76 -44.25
N LYS A 174 -22.18 -44.57 -44.41
CA LYS A 174 -21.08 -44.82 -43.50
C LYS A 174 -20.15 -43.60 -43.40
N TYR A 175 -19.49 -43.51 -42.25
CA TYR A 175 -18.30 -42.70 -41.91
C TYR A 175 -18.49 -41.17 -41.86
N ALA A 176 -18.81 -40.70 -40.66
CA ALA A 176 -18.12 -39.59 -40.01
C ALA A 176 -17.94 -40.07 -38.56
N GLU A 177 -16.89 -40.84 -38.31
CA GLU A 177 -15.74 -40.34 -37.56
C GLU A 177 -16.19 -39.81 -36.19
N ASP A 178 -16.03 -40.73 -35.25
CA ASP A 178 -16.29 -40.68 -33.82
C ASP A 178 -15.43 -39.60 -33.15
N ILE A 179 -15.74 -38.33 -33.43
CA ILE A 179 -14.99 -37.16 -32.91
C ILE A 179 -15.48 -36.74 -31.51
N GLU A 180 -16.43 -37.44 -30.89
CA GLU A 180 -16.91 -37.02 -29.57
C GLU A 180 -17.49 -38.15 -28.69
N SER A 181 -17.08 -39.41 -28.89
CA SER A 181 -17.30 -40.48 -27.87
C SER A 181 -16.34 -40.32 -26.68
N GLY A 182 -16.35 -39.13 -26.09
CA GLY A 182 -15.85 -38.84 -24.78
C GLY A 182 -16.82 -37.85 -24.19
N SER A 183 -17.99 -38.33 -23.73
CA SER A 183 -18.93 -37.59 -22.90
C SER A 183 -18.13 -36.93 -21.80
N SER A 184 -17.71 -35.69 -22.04
CA SER A 184 -16.80 -34.99 -21.17
C SER A 184 -17.51 -34.89 -19.82
N ASP A 185 -16.77 -35.01 -18.72
CA ASP A 185 -17.34 -34.82 -17.39
C ASP A 185 -18.10 -33.47 -17.30
N VAL A 186 -17.66 -32.50 -18.12
CA VAL A 186 -18.30 -31.21 -18.36
C VAL A 186 -19.67 -31.34 -19.07
N GLU A 187 -19.76 -32.16 -20.12
CA GLU A 187 -21.01 -32.39 -20.85
C GLU A 187 -22.04 -33.10 -19.96
N THR A 188 -21.62 -34.13 -19.23
CA THR A 188 -22.47 -34.87 -18.28
C THR A 188 -23.04 -33.93 -17.21
N LYS A 189 -22.22 -33.01 -16.72
CA LYS A 189 -22.64 -31.99 -15.74
C LYS A 189 -23.71 -31.04 -16.30
N TYR A 190 -23.55 -30.53 -17.52
CA TYR A 190 -24.53 -29.63 -18.13
C TYR A 190 -25.78 -30.36 -18.63
N LYS A 191 -25.64 -31.60 -19.09
CA LYS A 191 -26.76 -32.50 -19.39
C LYS A 191 -27.67 -32.67 -18.18
N LYS A 192 -27.09 -33.01 -17.03
CA LYS A 192 -27.85 -33.18 -15.78
C LYS A 192 -28.57 -31.90 -15.38
N MET A 193 -27.89 -30.74 -15.43
CA MET A 193 -28.53 -29.45 -15.13
C MET A 193 -29.69 -29.15 -16.08
N TYR A 194 -29.52 -29.41 -17.38
CA TYR A 194 -30.57 -29.23 -18.38
C TYR A 194 -31.78 -30.16 -18.14
N GLU A 195 -31.53 -31.45 -17.87
CA GLU A 195 -32.58 -32.42 -17.56
C GLU A 195 -33.33 -32.08 -16.26
N ASP A 196 -32.62 -31.62 -15.24
CA ASP A 196 -33.20 -31.17 -13.98
C ASP A 196 -34.06 -29.91 -14.16
N ASP A 197 -33.69 -29.00 -15.07
CA ASP A 197 -34.44 -27.77 -15.36
C ASP A 197 -35.67 -28.03 -16.26
N ILE A 198 -35.60 -28.98 -17.20
CA ILE A 198 -36.71 -29.33 -18.10
C ILE A 198 -37.73 -30.28 -17.45
N ASN A 199 -37.33 -31.01 -16.40
CA ASN A 199 -38.17 -32.05 -15.80
C ASN A 199 -39.30 -31.43 -14.94
N PRO A 200 -40.59 -31.64 -15.32
CA PRO A 200 -41.73 -31.05 -14.62
C PRO A 200 -41.88 -31.54 -13.16
N PHE A 201 -41.26 -32.66 -12.78
CA PHE A 201 -41.29 -33.21 -11.42
C PHE A 201 -40.09 -32.78 -10.55
N ALA A 202 -39.01 -32.27 -11.13
CA ALA A 202 -37.82 -31.84 -10.39
C ALA A 202 -38.10 -30.65 -9.47
N ALA A 203 -39.06 -29.79 -9.82
CA ALA A 203 -39.54 -28.71 -8.97
C ALA A 203 -40.30 -29.21 -7.73
N PHE A 204 -40.93 -30.39 -7.81
CA PHE A 204 -41.68 -30.99 -6.70
C PHE A 204 -40.82 -31.81 -5.75
N SER A 205 -39.69 -32.36 -6.22
CA SER A 205 -38.80 -33.20 -5.41
C SER A 205 -37.79 -32.43 -4.55
N ARG A 206 -37.70 -31.10 -4.68
CA ARG A 206 -36.75 -30.24 -3.92
C ARG A 206 -37.37 -29.61 -2.66
N LYS A 207 -38.55 -30.05 -2.22
CA LYS A 207 -39.23 -29.60 -1.00
C LYS A 207 -39.24 -30.70 0.06
#